data_AF-A0A839T7U9-F1
#
_entry.id   AF-A0A839T7U9-F1
#
_cell.length_a   1.000
_cell.length_b   1.000
_cell.length_c   1.000
_cell.angle_alpha   90.00
_cell.angle_beta   90.00
_cell.angle_gamma   90.00
#
_symmetry.space_group_name_H-M   'P 1'
#
loop_
_entity.id
_entity.type
_entity.pdbx_description
1 polymer ?
#
loop_
_entity_poly.entity_id
_entity_poly.type
_entity_poly.pdbx_seq_one_letter_code
_entity_poly.pdbx_strand_id
1 'polypeptide(L)'
;MLIYRGVSKDLDSQSCGKIIPKGDENTSEIYAGSKHHFAGDTFLTIYASGVNARYDHNYCSDTYKTSYVSFSSSEEIAKKFATGNWLFDGIVYVVDTKILCDLHITIHTDAEGKVNNQESEVLIDLKGFDFLPMEAIVNKYDVLI
;
A
#
# COMPACT_ATOMS: atom_id res chain seq x y z
N MET A 1 8.88 12.38 -6.83
CA MET A 1 7.47 12.32 -7.32
C MET A 1 6.60 12.35 -6.09
N LEU A 2 5.42 12.97 -6.15
CA LEU A 2 4.49 12.90 -5.04
C LEU A 2 3.57 11.69 -5.19
N ILE A 3 3.33 11.00 -4.08
CA ILE A 3 2.36 9.92 -3.97
C ILE A 3 1.40 10.21 -2.82
N TYR A 4 0.19 9.66 -2.93
CA TYR A 4 -0.94 10.03 -2.10
C TYR A 4 -1.55 8.78 -1.46
N ARG A 5 -1.87 8.86 -0.17
CA ARG A 5 -2.63 7.81 0.52
C ARG A 5 -3.84 8.40 1.19
N GLY A 6 -5.02 7.94 0.79
CA GLY A 6 -6.27 8.26 1.45
C GLY A 6 -6.56 7.29 2.58
N VAL A 7 -7.00 7.82 3.72
CA VAL A 7 -7.52 7.04 4.85
C VAL A 7 -8.78 7.71 5.39
N SER A 8 -9.70 6.93 5.95
CA SER A 8 -10.84 7.50 6.67
C SER A 8 -10.39 8.19 7.96
N LYS A 9 -11.15 9.18 8.44
CA LYS A 9 -10.86 9.84 9.74
C LYS A 9 -10.83 8.85 10.91
N ASP A 10 -11.69 7.83 10.88
CA ASP A 10 -11.71 6.79 11.92
C ASP A 10 -10.40 5.99 11.95
N LEU A 11 -9.91 5.56 10.77
CA LEU A 11 -8.63 4.84 10.67
C LEU A 11 -7.44 5.73 11.05
N ASP A 12 -7.48 7.01 10.68
CA ASP A 12 -6.47 7.99 11.08
C ASP A 12 -6.40 8.14 12.61
N SER A 13 -7.57 8.24 13.26
CA SER A 13 -7.69 8.38 14.70
C SER A 13 -7.16 7.15 15.43
N GLN A 14 -7.56 5.94 14.99
CA GLN A 14 -7.08 4.67 15.54
C GLN A 14 -5.57 4.51 15.41
N SER A 15 -4.99 5.01 14.32
CA SER A 15 -3.55 4.95 14.04
C SER A 15 -2.77 6.14 14.60
N CYS A 16 -3.45 7.07 15.31
CA CYS A 16 -2.86 8.31 15.82
C CYS A 16 -2.10 9.10 14.74
N GLY A 17 -2.64 9.14 13.53
CA GLY A 17 -2.04 9.84 12.39
C GLY A 17 -0.78 9.18 11.80
N LYS A 18 -0.54 7.90 12.09
CA LYS A 18 0.57 7.12 11.53
C LYS A 18 0.10 6.22 10.40
N ILE A 19 0.97 6.01 9.41
CA ILE A 19 0.77 5.00 8.37
C ILE A 19 1.53 3.74 8.78
N ILE A 20 0.80 2.68 9.11
CA ILE A 20 1.34 1.46 9.70
C ILE A 20 1.15 0.31 8.69
N PRO A 21 2.18 -0.51 8.41
CA PRO A 21 2.02 -1.70 7.60
C PRO A 21 1.15 -2.74 8.33
N LYS A 22 0.43 -3.58 7.59
CA LYS A 22 -0.48 -4.57 8.20
C LYS A 22 0.27 -5.78 8.77
N GLY A 23 1.47 -6.04 8.28
CA GLY A 23 2.41 -7.06 8.77
C GLY A 23 3.87 -6.60 8.59
N ASP A 24 4.80 -7.51 8.84
CA ASP A 24 6.24 -7.27 8.84
C ASP A 24 6.98 -7.95 7.67
N GLU A 25 6.35 -8.91 7.01
CA GLU A 25 6.95 -9.66 5.91
C GLU A 25 6.71 -9.03 4.54
N ASN A 26 7.79 -8.96 3.75
CA ASN A 26 7.77 -8.51 2.35
C ASN A 26 7.82 -9.65 1.34
N THR A 27 7.71 -10.90 1.80
CA THR A 27 7.70 -12.10 0.97
C THR A 27 6.52 -12.99 1.34
N SER A 28 5.93 -13.64 0.34
CA SER A 28 4.88 -14.64 0.52
C SER A 28 5.37 -15.97 -0.06
N GLU A 29 5.17 -17.05 0.70
CA GLU A 29 5.63 -18.39 0.35
C GLU A 29 4.52 -19.22 -0.27
N ILE A 30 4.77 -19.76 -1.46
CA ILE A 30 3.86 -20.68 -2.14
C ILE A 30 4.56 -22.03 -2.29
N TYR A 31 3.96 -23.09 -1.75
CA TYR A 31 4.54 -24.43 -1.83
C TYR A 31 3.95 -25.24 -2.98
N ALA A 32 4.80 -26.06 -3.60
CA ALA A 32 4.33 -27.12 -4.49
C ALA A 32 3.50 -28.13 -3.68
N GLY A 33 2.22 -28.26 -4.02
CA GLY A 33 1.26 -29.10 -3.29
C GLY A 33 0.26 -28.33 -2.42
N SER A 34 0.34 -27.00 -2.36
CA SER A 34 -0.77 -26.17 -1.85
C SER A 34 -2.07 -26.50 -2.58
N LYS A 35 -3.19 -26.61 -1.84
CA LYS A 35 -4.48 -27.02 -2.42
C LYS A 35 -4.94 -26.07 -3.53
N HIS A 36 -4.89 -24.77 -3.28
CA HIS A 36 -5.24 -23.72 -4.25
C HIS A 36 -4.43 -22.46 -3.94
N HIS A 37 -3.99 -21.75 -4.99
CA HIS A 37 -3.54 -20.36 -4.92
C HIS A 37 -4.15 -19.62 -6.11
N PHE A 38 -4.64 -18.40 -5.86
CA PHE A 38 -5.18 -17.56 -6.90
C PHE A 38 -4.02 -16.81 -7.56
N ALA A 39 -3.81 -17.00 -8.86
CA ALA A 39 -2.73 -16.33 -9.61
C ALA A 39 -3.26 -15.26 -10.57
N GLY A 40 -4.58 -15.15 -10.75
CA GLY A 40 -5.17 -14.23 -11.74
C GLY A 40 -4.54 -14.41 -13.12
N ASP A 41 -4.00 -13.33 -13.67
CA ASP A 41 -3.27 -13.28 -14.95
C ASP A 41 -1.74 -13.18 -14.78
N THR A 42 -1.20 -13.44 -13.58
CA THR A 42 0.23 -13.34 -13.27
C THR A 42 0.91 -14.69 -13.07
N PHE A 43 2.25 -14.65 -12.99
CA PHE A 43 3.05 -15.80 -12.57
C PHE A 43 3.37 -15.71 -11.08
N LEU A 44 3.13 -16.81 -10.37
CA LEU A 44 3.54 -16.97 -8.97
C LEU A 44 4.86 -17.73 -8.90
N THR A 45 5.71 -17.33 -7.97
CA THR A 45 6.99 -18.00 -7.71
C THR A 45 6.79 -19.07 -6.64
N ILE A 46 7.33 -20.28 -6.85
CA ILE A 46 7.36 -21.30 -5.78
C ILE A 46 8.42 -20.90 -4.74
N TYR A 47 8.11 -21.10 -3.47
CA TYR A 47 8.81 -20.60 -2.27
C TYR A 47 8.67 -19.09 -2.05
N ALA A 48 9.49 -18.52 -1.17
CA ALA A 48 9.44 -17.12 -0.78
C ALA A 48 9.73 -16.18 -1.95
N SER A 49 8.81 -15.25 -2.20
CA SER A 49 9.00 -14.22 -3.22
C SER A 49 8.29 -12.92 -2.86
N GLY A 50 8.98 -11.80 -3.10
CA GLY A 50 8.38 -10.47 -2.99
C GLY A 50 7.36 -10.19 -4.09
N VAL A 51 7.45 -10.88 -5.24
CA VAL A 51 6.42 -10.81 -6.29
C VAL A 51 5.10 -11.36 -5.76
N ASN A 52 5.15 -12.53 -5.10
CA ASN A 52 3.97 -13.12 -4.47
C ASN A 52 3.37 -12.20 -3.42
N ALA A 53 4.20 -11.61 -2.53
CA ALA A 53 3.70 -10.70 -1.49
C ALA A 53 3.04 -9.44 -2.06
N ARG A 54 3.62 -8.83 -3.10
CA ARG A 54 3.00 -7.67 -3.76
C ARG A 54 1.68 -8.05 -4.44
N TYR A 55 1.62 -9.21 -5.08
CA TYR A 55 0.40 -9.71 -5.70
C TYR A 55 -0.69 -10.00 -4.66
N ASP A 56 -0.36 -10.74 -3.60
CA ASP A 56 -1.26 -11.06 -2.49
C ASP A 56 -1.79 -9.79 -1.81
N HIS A 57 -0.93 -8.78 -1.61
CA HIS A 57 -1.32 -7.49 -1.06
C HIS A 57 -2.28 -6.72 -1.98
N ASN A 58 -2.02 -6.70 -3.28
CA ASN A 58 -2.91 -6.09 -4.28
C ASN A 58 -4.27 -6.81 -4.33
N TYR A 59 -4.29 -8.14 -4.17
CA TYR A 59 -5.52 -8.92 -4.14
C TYR A 59 -6.36 -8.65 -2.88
N CYS A 60 -5.76 -8.78 -1.69
CA CYS A 60 -6.45 -8.49 -0.43
C CYS A 60 -5.46 -8.27 0.73
N SER A 61 -5.06 -7.03 0.95
CA SER A 61 -4.15 -6.65 2.04
C SER A 61 -4.68 -6.95 3.46
N ASP A 62 -5.99 -7.13 3.67
CA ASP A 62 -6.54 -7.56 4.97
C ASP A 62 -6.31 -9.05 5.25
N THR A 63 -6.28 -9.86 4.19
CA THR A 63 -6.00 -11.29 4.27
C THR A 63 -4.49 -11.54 4.32
N TYR A 64 -3.75 -10.83 3.47
CA TYR A 64 -2.31 -10.98 3.32
C TYR A 64 -1.60 -9.77 3.95
N LYS A 65 -1.34 -9.90 5.25
CA LYS A 65 -0.69 -8.86 6.06
C LYS A 65 0.80 -8.81 5.74
N THR A 66 1.17 -7.94 4.81
CA THR A 66 2.56 -7.71 4.40
C THR A 66 3.09 -6.39 4.97
N SER A 67 4.40 -6.18 4.83
CA SER A 67 5.07 -4.90 5.09
C SER A 67 4.74 -3.82 4.06
N TYR A 68 4.02 -4.17 2.98
CA TYR A 68 3.70 -3.23 1.93
C TYR A 68 2.55 -2.29 2.35
N VAL A 69 2.64 -1.04 1.89
CA VAL A 69 1.58 -0.05 2.01
C VAL A 69 1.26 0.54 0.64
N SER A 70 -0.02 0.55 0.29
CA SER A 70 -0.51 1.09 -0.97
C SER A 70 -0.66 2.61 -0.93
N PHE A 71 -0.12 3.27 -1.94
CA PHE A 71 -0.33 4.67 -2.29
C PHE A 71 -0.84 4.73 -3.72
N SER A 72 -1.31 5.90 -4.15
CA SER A 72 -1.62 6.20 -5.55
C SER A 72 -0.75 7.35 -6.03
N SER A 73 -0.37 7.34 -7.31
CA SER A 73 0.20 8.53 -7.95
C SER A 73 -0.86 9.57 -8.33
N SER A 74 -2.15 9.27 -8.13
CA SER A 74 -3.27 10.19 -8.38
C SER A 74 -3.90 10.66 -7.07
N GLU A 75 -3.86 11.97 -6.85
CA GLU A 75 -4.53 12.62 -5.71
C GLU A 75 -6.03 12.34 -5.69
N GLU A 76 -6.69 12.37 -6.85
CA GLU A 76 -8.14 12.15 -6.97
C GLU A 76 -8.54 10.72 -6.57
N ILE A 77 -7.72 9.72 -6.91
CA ILE A 77 -7.93 8.34 -6.47
C ILE A 77 -7.73 8.24 -4.95
N ALA A 78 -6.70 8.88 -4.40
CA ALA A 78 -6.51 8.92 -2.94
C ALA A 78 -7.67 9.59 -2.21
N LYS A 79 -8.26 10.67 -2.74
CA LYS A 79 -9.47 11.29 -2.18
C LYS A 79 -10.66 10.34 -2.15
N LYS A 80 -10.88 9.57 -3.23
CA LYS A 80 -11.93 8.56 -3.29
C LYS A 80 -11.73 7.48 -2.23
N PHE A 81 -10.50 7.01 -2.03
CA PHE A 81 -10.19 6.06 -0.96
C PHE A 81 -10.40 6.67 0.44
N ALA A 82 -9.94 7.90 0.65
CA ALA A 82 -10.06 8.61 1.92
C ALA A 82 -11.53 8.75 2.35
N THR A 83 -12.42 8.97 1.37
CA THR A 83 -13.83 9.27 1.61
C THR A 83 -14.78 8.09 1.39
N GLY A 84 -14.25 6.90 1.06
CA GLY A 84 -15.06 5.74 0.69
C GLY A 84 -15.99 6.03 -0.48
N ASN A 85 -15.50 6.70 -1.53
CA ASN A 85 -16.27 7.25 -2.64
C ASN A 85 -17.29 8.33 -2.21
N TRP A 86 -16.83 9.33 -1.45
CA TRP A 86 -17.63 10.47 -1.01
C TRP A 86 -18.80 10.10 -0.09
N LEU A 87 -18.60 9.09 0.77
CA LEU A 87 -19.57 8.65 1.77
C LEU A 87 -19.27 9.16 3.19
N PHE A 88 -18.01 9.42 3.51
CA PHE A 88 -17.57 9.99 4.79
C PHE A 88 -16.32 10.88 4.63
N ASP A 89 -16.06 11.73 5.62
CA ASP A 89 -14.85 12.55 5.64
C ASP A 89 -13.58 11.69 5.70
N GLY A 90 -12.53 12.14 5.01
CA GLY A 90 -11.26 11.45 4.93
C GLY A 90 -10.06 12.36 5.18
N ILE A 91 -8.88 11.75 5.16
CA ILE A 91 -7.58 12.42 5.24
C ILE A 91 -6.71 11.90 4.10
N VAL A 92 -5.98 12.82 3.46
CA VAL A 92 -4.98 12.48 2.45
C VAL A 92 -3.59 12.83 2.97
N TYR A 93 -2.71 11.83 2.92
CA TYR A 93 -1.28 11.96 3.15
C TYR A 93 -0.56 12.17 1.82
N VAL A 94 0.36 13.13 1.77
CA VAL A 94 1.23 13.38 0.63
C VAL A 94 2.65 13.06 1.02
N VAL A 95 3.30 12.22 0.21
CA VAL A 95 4.66 11.72 0.45
C VAL A 95 5.52 11.99 -0.77
N ASP A 96 6.76 12.44 -0.55
CA ASP A 96 7.74 12.58 -1.63
C ASP A 96 8.60 11.31 -1.74
N THR A 97 8.55 10.68 -2.91
CA THR A 97 9.35 9.49 -3.22
C THR A 97 10.85 9.73 -3.10
N LYS A 98 11.32 10.98 -3.24
CA LYS A 98 12.74 11.28 -3.05
C LYS A 98 13.17 11.05 -1.60
N ILE A 99 12.37 11.52 -0.65
CA ILE A 99 12.63 11.34 0.79
C ILE A 99 12.56 9.86 1.15
N LEU A 100 11.61 9.11 0.58
CA LEU A 100 11.54 7.66 0.75
C LEU A 100 12.83 6.97 0.28
N CYS A 101 13.35 7.33 -0.90
CA CYS A 101 14.61 6.78 -1.40
C CYS A 101 15.79 7.14 -0.49
N ASP A 102 15.86 8.38 0.00
CA ASP A 102 16.91 8.83 0.93
C ASP A 102 16.86 8.05 2.27
N LEU A 103 15.66 7.62 2.66
CA LEU A 103 15.38 6.74 3.80
C LEU A 103 15.59 5.24 3.51
N HIS A 104 16.03 4.88 2.31
CA HIS A 104 16.19 3.50 1.85
C HIS A 104 14.89 2.68 1.83
N ILE A 105 13.73 3.34 1.71
CA ILE A 105 12.43 2.68 1.53
C ILE A 105 12.25 2.31 0.05
N THR A 106 11.96 1.04 -0.20
CA THR A 106 11.79 0.53 -1.57
C THR A 106 10.41 0.89 -2.12
N ILE A 107 10.36 1.33 -3.37
CA ILE A 107 9.15 1.77 -4.06
C ILE A 107 8.92 0.88 -5.29
N HIS A 108 7.69 0.40 -5.46
CA HIS A 108 7.26 -0.40 -6.60
C HIS A 108 6.11 0.31 -7.32
N THR A 109 6.36 0.77 -8.54
CA THR A 109 5.35 1.44 -9.39
C THR A 109 4.58 0.45 -10.27
N ASP A 110 5.15 -0.74 -10.50
CA ASP A 110 4.60 -1.77 -11.39
C ASP A 110 4.65 -3.12 -10.68
N ALA A 111 3.51 -3.58 -10.16
CA ALA A 111 3.32 -4.99 -9.87
C ALA A 111 2.91 -5.66 -11.20
N GLU A 112 3.68 -6.63 -11.68
CA GLU A 112 3.28 -7.43 -12.85
C GLU A 112 1.98 -8.20 -12.52
N GLY A 113 0.98 -8.11 -13.40
CA GLY A 113 -0.33 -8.75 -13.19
C GLY A 113 -1.22 -8.07 -12.14
N LYS A 114 -1.30 -6.73 -12.16
CA LYS A 114 -2.22 -5.98 -11.29
C LYS A 114 -3.66 -6.38 -11.59
N VAL A 115 -4.41 -6.71 -10.55
CA VAL A 115 -5.86 -6.95 -10.67
C VAL A 115 -6.61 -5.60 -10.83
N ASN A 116 -6.08 -4.52 -10.24
CA ASN A 116 -6.70 -3.19 -10.23
C ASN A 116 -5.87 -2.14 -10.99
N ASN A 117 -5.87 -2.20 -12.34
CA ASN A 117 -5.11 -1.28 -13.19
C ASN A 117 -5.54 0.20 -13.12
N GLN A 118 -6.71 0.51 -12.56
CA GLN A 118 -7.26 1.87 -12.53
C GLN A 118 -6.80 2.71 -11.33
N GLU A 119 -6.13 2.11 -10.35
CA GLU A 119 -5.81 2.75 -9.07
C GLU A 119 -4.49 3.53 -9.09
N SER A 120 -3.73 3.44 -10.19
CA SER A 120 -2.38 4.00 -10.33
C SER A 120 -1.51 3.68 -9.10
N GLU A 121 -1.61 2.43 -8.64
CA GLU A 121 -1.06 1.99 -7.37
C GLU A 121 0.48 2.06 -7.37
N VAL A 122 1.01 2.62 -6.30
CA VAL A 122 2.42 2.62 -5.91
C VAL A 122 2.53 1.92 -4.56
N LEU A 123 3.29 0.83 -4.49
CA LEU A 123 3.55 0.12 -3.24
C LEU A 123 4.87 0.60 -2.65
N ILE A 124 4.89 0.85 -1.34
CA ILE A 124 6.13 1.08 -0.59
C ILE A 124 6.35 -0.07 0.39
N ASP A 125 7.59 -0.52 0.54
CA ASP A 125 7.97 -1.57 1.49
C ASP A 125 8.45 -0.94 2.80
N LEU A 126 7.71 -1.16 3.88
CA LEU A 126 8.07 -0.70 5.23
C LEU A 126 8.74 -1.79 6.06
N LYS A 127 9.34 -2.82 5.44
CA LYS A 127 10.09 -3.84 6.19
C LYS A 127 11.18 -3.20 7.04
N GLY A 128 11.16 -3.48 8.34
CA GLY A 128 12.06 -2.88 9.32
C GLY A 128 11.60 -1.55 9.90
N PHE A 129 10.39 -1.08 9.54
CA PHE A 129 9.78 0.14 10.10
C PHE A 129 8.43 -0.20 10.76
N ASP A 130 8.22 0.31 11.97
CA ASP A 130 6.93 0.17 12.66
C ASP A 130 5.82 1.04 12.00
N PHE A 131 6.22 2.13 11.36
CA PHE A 131 5.34 3.05 10.63
C PHE A 131 6.16 3.85 9.63
N LEU A 132 5.49 4.44 8.63
CA LEU A 132 6.12 5.35 7.69
C LEU A 132 6.79 6.52 8.45
N PRO A 133 8.10 6.75 8.27
CA PRO A 133 8.79 7.88 8.91
C PRO A 133 8.09 9.20 8.64
N MET A 134 7.81 9.98 9.70
CA MET A 134 7.02 11.21 9.59
C MET A 134 7.67 12.26 8.68
N GLU A 135 8.99 12.24 8.58
CA GLU A 135 9.74 13.12 7.67
C GLU A 135 9.47 12.85 6.18
N ALA A 136 8.96 11.68 5.82
CA ALA A 136 8.52 11.38 4.46
C ALA A 136 7.17 12.04 4.11
N ILE A 137 6.37 12.41 5.11
CA ILE A 137 5.06 13.04 4.93
C ILE A 137 5.27 14.54 4.76
N VAL A 138 5.22 14.99 3.50
CA VAL A 138 5.42 16.41 3.15
C VAL A 138 4.15 17.24 3.31
N ASN A 139 2.97 16.60 3.33
CA ASN A 139 1.70 17.27 3.63
C ASN A 139 0.65 16.26 4.15
N LYS A 140 -0.31 16.76 4.93
CA LYS A 140 -1.49 16.02 5.41
C LYS A 140 -2.67 16.99 5.45
N TYR A 141 -3.80 16.62 4.83
CA TYR A 141 -4.99 17.48 4.79
C TYR A 141 -6.29 16.68 4.84
N ASP A 142 -7.33 17.31 5.39
CA ASP A 142 -8.68 16.78 5.42
C ASP A 142 -9.36 16.88 4.05
N VAL A 143 -10.18 15.88 3.74
CA VAL A 143 -11.11 15.86 2.61
C VAL A 143 -12.51 15.79 3.19
N LEU A 144 -13.24 16.90 3.08
CA LEU A 144 -14.62 17.01 3.53
C LEU A 144 -15.56 16.80 2.33
N ILE A 145 -16.71 16.21 2.56
CA ILE A 145 -17.76 16.01 1.54
C ILE A 145 -18.79 17.14 1.62
#